data_AF-A0A430QYD8-F1
#
_entry.id   AF-A0A430QYD8-F1
#
_cell.length_a   1.000
_cell.length_b   1.000
_cell.length_c   1.000
_cell.angle_alpha   90.00
_cell.angle_beta   90.00
_cell.angle_gamma   90.00
#
_symmetry.space_group_name_H-M   'P 1'
#
loop_
_entity.id
_entity.type
_entity.pdbx_description
1 polymer ?
#
loop_
_entity_poly.entity_id
_entity_poly.type
_entity_poly.pdbx_seq_one_letter_code
_entity_poly.pdbx_strand_id
1 'polypeptide(L)' 'VEGLSQVQAGFARGEWLGELVLLGPMRMRYLEALSVASSLSRVYTG' A
#
# COMPACT_ATOMS: atom_id res chain seq x y z
N VAL A 1 -8.91 -15.02 17.30
CA VAL A 1 -8.35 -14.71 15.96
C VAL A 1 -7.62 -13.38 16.08
N GLU A 2 -6.33 -13.33 15.75
CA GLU A 2 -5.61 -12.04 15.67
C GLU A 2 -6.10 -11.28 14.42
N GLY A 3 -6.41 -9.99 14.57
CA GLY A 3 -6.87 -9.16 13.46
C GLY A 3 -5.73 -8.85 12.46
N LEU A 4 -6.10 -8.62 11.20
CA LEU A 4 -5.20 -8.12 10.16
C LEU A 4 -5.43 -6.64 9.93
N SER A 5 -4.36 -5.90 9.71
CA SER A 5 -4.40 -4.52 9.22
C SER A 5 -4.08 -4.50 7.72
N GLN A 6 -4.67 -3.53 7.03
CA GLN A 6 -4.50 -3.32 5.60
C GLN A 6 -4.18 -1.86 5.33
N VAL A 7 -3.20 -1.62 4.46
CA VAL A 7 -2.94 -0.31 3.85
C VAL A 7 -2.96 -0.48 2.34
N GLN A 8 -3.63 0.42 1.64
CA GLN A 8 -3.81 0.35 0.19
C GLN A 8 -3.43 1.69 -0.44
N ALA A 9 -2.68 1.62 -1.53
CA ALA A 9 -2.34 2.75 -2.37
C ALA A 9 -2.73 2.46 -3.81
N GLY A 10 -3.67 3.25 -4.34
CA GLY A 10 -3.98 3.22 -5.77
C GLY A 10 -2.82 3.75 -6.61
N PHE A 11 -2.75 3.30 -7.85
CA PHE A 11 -1.75 3.78 -8.80
C PHE A 11 -2.32 3.79 -10.22
N ALA A 12 -1.88 4.77 -11.02
CA ALA A 12 -2.27 4.92 -12.42
C ALA A 12 -1.05 5.33 -13.26
N ARG A 13 -0.79 4.64 -14.38
CA ARG A 13 0.29 4.94 -15.33
C ARG A 13 -0.12 4.57 -16.75
N GLY A 14 -0.47 5.57 -17.56
CA GLY A 14 -1.03 5.32 -18.90
C GLY A 14 -2.28 4.44 -18.78
N GLU A 15 -2.28 3.31 -19.48
CA GLU A 15 -3.37 2.31 -19.43
C GLU A 15 -3.36 1.43 -18.17
N TRP A 16 -2.32 1.50 -17.33
CA TRP A 16 -2.23 0.69 -16.12
C TRP A 16 -2.95 1.37 -14.96
N LEU A 17 -4.03 0.76 -14.48
CA LEU A 17 -4.75 1.13 -13.27
C LEU A 17 -4.72 -0.05 -12.30
N GLY A 18 -4.34 0.20 -11.06
CA GLY A 18 -4.28 -0.86 -10.06
C GLY A 18 -4.08 -0.35 -8.64
N GLU A 19 -3.78 -1.28 -7.75
CA GLU A 19 -3.57 -1.02 -6.34
C GLU A 19 -2.43 -1.84 -5.76
N LEU A 20 -1.72 -1.24 -4.81
CA LEU A 20 -0.75 -1.89 -3.94
C LEU A 20 -1.37 -2.06 -2.56
N VAL A 21 -1.41 -3.31 -2.08
CA VAL A 21 -1.99 -3.67 -0.78
C VAL A 21 -0.91 -4.24 0.12
N LEU A 22 -0.74 -3.64 1.30
CA LEU A 22 0.09 -4.16 2.39
C LEU A 22 -0.79 -4.78 3.45
N LEU A 23 -0.55 -6.05 3.75
CA LEU A 23 -1.23 -6.81 4.80
C LEU A 23 -0.26 -7.05 5.96
N GLY A 24 -0.71 -6.82 7.18
CA GLY A 24 0.11 -6.98 8.37
C GLY A 24 -0.70 -7.23 9.64
N PRO A 25 -0.03 -7.34 10.80
CA PRO A 25 -0.71 -7.49 12.09
C PRO A 25 -1.44 -6.18 12.48
N MET A 26 -2.41 -6.23 13.40
CA MET A 26 -3.10 -5.02 13.91
C MET A 26 -2.15 -3.93 14.45
N ARG A 27 -0.98 -4.32 14.98
CA ARG A 27 0.05 -3.39 15.48
C ARG A 27 0.91 -2.74 14.39
N MET A 28 0.63 -2.98 13.11
CA MET A 28 1.35 -2.36 12.01
C MET A 28 1.27 -0.85 12.15
N ARG A 29 2.43 -0.18 12.11
CA ARG A 29 2.48 1.27 12.23
C ARG A 29 1.95 1.88 10.94
N TYR A 30 0.76 2.46 11.01
CA TYR A 30 -0.01 2.85 9.83
C TYR A 30 0.73 3.86 8.95
N LEU A 31 1.35 4.90 9.54
CA LEU A 31 2.01 5.97 8.78
C LEU A 31 3.23 5.45 8.01
N GLU A 32 3.98 4.52 8.60
CA GLU A 32 5.15 3.89 7.99
C GLU A 32 4.72 2.94 6.88
N ALA A 33 3.68 2.13 7.11
CA ALA A 33 3.10 1.27 6.09
C ALA A 33 2.54 2.09 4.91
N LEU A 34 1.86 3.19 5.18
CA LEU A 34 1.38 4.12 4.15
C LEU A 34 2.54 4.76 3.38
N SER A 35 3.60 5.18 4.07
CA SER A 35 4.80 5.70 3.42
C SER A 35 5.42 4.66 2.47
N VAL A 36 5.48 3.39 2.88
CA VAL A 36 5.99 2.30 2.02
C VAL A 36 5.07 2.08 0.81
N ALA A 37 3.76 1.94 1.03
CA ALA A 37 2.79 1.71 -0.05
C ALA A 37 2.79 2.88 -1.07
N SER A 38 2.87 4.11 -0.58
CA SER A 38 2.93 5.31 -1.43
C SER A 38 4.24 5.40 -2.22
N SER A 39 5.38 5.15 -1.58
CA SER A 39 6.68 5.13 -2.27
C SER A 39 6.74 4.04 -3.34
N LEU A 40 6.25 2.83 -3.04
CA LEU A 40 6.18 1.75 -4.02
C LEU A 40 5.24 2.09 -5.18
N SER A 41 4.06 2.63 -4.89
CA SER A 41 3.11 3.09 -5.93
C SER A 41 3.80 4.04 -6.91
N ARG A 42 4.55 5.03 -6.40
CA ARG A 42 5.34 5.96 -7.24
C ARG A 42 6.41 5.27 -8.09
N VAL A 43 7.17 4.33 -7.51
CA VAL A 43 8.19 3.57 -8.26
C VAL A 43 7.58 2.79 -9.42
N TYR A 44 6.40 2.20 -9.24
CA TYR A 44 5.71 1.48 -10.31
C TYR A 44 5.08 2.43 -11.34
N THR A 45 4.65 3.63 -10.93
CA THR A 45 4.03 4.61 -11.84
C THR A 45 5.02 5.48 -12.61
N GLY A 46 6.27 5.60 -12.16
CA GLY A 46 7.29 6.44 -12.80
C GLY A 46 7.21 7.89 -12.32
#